data_AF-A0A6J4TIF0-F1
#
_entry.id   AF-A0A6J4TIF0-F1
#
_cell.length_a   1.000
_cell.length_b   1.000
_cell.length_c   1.000
_cell.angle_alpha   90.00
_cell.angle_beta   90.00
_cell.angle_gamma   90.00
#
_symmetry.space_group_name_H-M   'P 1'
#
loop_
_entity.id
_entity.type
_entity.pdbx_description
1 polymer ?
#
loop_
_entity_poly.entity_id
_entity_poly.type
_entity_poly.pdbx_seq_one_letter_code
_entity_poly.pdbx_strand_id
1 'polypeptide(L)'
;MPAVPNTLRRDGVYWWRRTLCLARCDQRPITLSLSLLTKELSIARGRAAAMTAHSEKVRMSLYKRIQEDGLTPVQQKALFQQEMRDYRDALEHEVDRRSRLPPSSSGRRPTALARLS
;
A
#
# COMPACT_ATOMS: atom_id res chain seq x y z
N MET A 1 9.99 19.41 3.98
CA MET A 1 9.27 18.24 3.40
C MET A 1 8.22 17.79 4.43
N PRO A 2 6.93 17.71 4.07
CA PRO A 2 5.89 17.32 5.03
C PRO A 2 6.06 15.88 5.48
N ALA A 3 5.63 15.59 6.72
CA ALA A 3 5.61 14.24 7.27
C ALA A 3 4.75 13.34 6.37
N VAL A 4 5.26 12.15 6.05
CA VAL A 4 4.51 11.19 5.24
C VAL A 4 3.45 10.54 6.15
N PRO A 5 2.15 10.70 5.86
CA PRO A 5 1.09 10.23 6.73
C PRO A 5 1.17 8.71 6.89
N ASN A 6 0.80 8.22 8.08
CA ASN A 6 0.84 6.79 8.43
C ASN A 6 2.24 6.16 8.30
N THR A 7 3.31 6.95 8.40
CA THR A 7 4.68 6.41 8.42
C THR A 7 5.44 6.81 9.67
N LEU A 8 6.38 5.96 10.04
CA LEU A 8 7.36 6.19 11.09
C LEU A 8 8.72 5.71 10.61
N ARG A 9 9.79 6.36 11.07
CA ARG A 9 11.16 5.94 10.78
C ARG A 9 11.75 5.29 12.03
N ARG A 10 12.24 4.07 11.89
CA ARG A 10 12.83 3.28 12.98
C ARG A 10 14.05 2.54 12.46
N ASP A 11 15.18 2.69 13.15
CA ASP A 11 16.44 2.02 12.81
C ASP A 11 16.87 2.22 11.34
N GLY A 12 16.64 3.43 10.81
CA GLY A 12 16.96 3.80 9.43
C GLY A 12 15.98 3.30 8.37
N VAL A 13 14.99 2.49 8.72
CA VAL A 13 13.97 1.93 7.82
C VAL A 13 12.64 2.65 8.02
N TYR A 14 11.88 2.83 6.93
CA TYR A 14 10.52 3.34 7.01
C TYR A 14 9.53 2.23 7.32
N TRP A 15 8.56 2.55 8.16
CA TRP A 15 7.47 1.68 8.57
C TRP A 15 6.16 2.39 8.29
N TRP A 16 5.15 1.61 7.93
CA TRP A 16 3.78 2.06 7.84
C TRP A 16 3.03 1.64 9.10
N ARG A 17 2.26 2.56 9.68
CA ARG A 17 1.45 2.32 10.87
C ARG A 17 0.04 2.83 10.66
N ARG A 18 -0.93 2.00 11.02
CA ARG A 18 -2.33 2.35 10.94
C ARG A 18 -3.12 1.81 12.13
N THR A 19 -4.03 2.64 12.62
CA THR A 19 -5.00 2.27 13.66
C THR A 19 -6.40 2.43 13.07
N LEU A 20 -7.22 1.38 13.14
CA LEU A 20 -8.59 1.39 12.61
C LEU A 20 -9.51 0.43 13.37
N CYS A 21 -10.82 0.63 13.24
CA CYS A 21 -11.84 -0.30 13.73
C CYS A 21 -12.39 -1.12 12.55
N LEU A 22 -12.48 -2.45 12.72
CA LEU A 22 -12.99 -3.37 11.69
C LEU A 22 -14.51 -3.60 11.79
N ALA A 23 -15.08 -3.50 12.99
CA ALA A 23 -16.52 -3.59 13.25
C ALA A 23 -17.08 -2.25 13.74
N ARG A 24 -18.41 -2.14 13.88
CA ARG A 24 -19.04 -1.02 14.61
C ARG A 24 -18.41 -0.90 16.01
N CYS A 25 -18.33 0.34 16.50
CA CYS A 25 -17.61 0.92 17.66
C CYS A 25 -17.29 0.09 18.91
N ASP A 26 -17.78 -1.14 19.08
CA ASP A 26 -17.63 -1.95 20.29
C ASP A 26 -16.33 -2.77 20.33
N GLN A 27 -15.62 -2.86 19.20
CA GLN A 27 -14.31 -3.52 19.16
C GLN A 27 -13.17 -2.52 19.32
N ARG A 28 -12.17 -2.91 20.12
CA ARG A 28 -10.95 -2.14 20.30
C ARG A 28 -10.27 -1.89 18.94
N PRO A 29 -9.78 -0.66 18.67
CA PRO A 29 -9.05 -0.37 17.46
C PRO A 29 -7.86 -1.31 17.29
N ILE A 30 -7.68 -1.83 16.09
CA ILE A 30 -6.52 -2.63 15.72
C ILE A 30 -5.45 -1.68 15.25
N THR A 31 -4.28 -1.74 15.88
CA THR A 31 -3.07 -1.07 15.42
C THR A 31 -2.17 -2.08 14.71
N LEU A 32 -1.82 -1.79 13.46
CA LEU A 32 -0.89 -2.55 12.66
C LEU A 32 0.30 -1.67 12.30
N SER A 33 1.50 -2.20 12.50
CA SER A 33 2.76 -1.59 12.06
C SER A 33 3.51 -2.61 11.21
N LEU A 34 3.86 -2.22 9.98
CA LEU A 34 4.60 -3.06 9.05
C LEU A 34 5.78 -2.28 8.50
N SER A 35 6.96 -2.90 8.46
CA SER A 35 8.12 -2.34 7.76
C SER A 35 7.77 -2.13 6.30
N LEU A 36 8.16 -1.00 5.72
CA LEU A 36 8.07 -0.76 4.28
C LEU A 36 9.28 -1.29 3.52
N LEU A 37 10.22 -1.95 4.22
CA LEU A 37 11.39 -2.61 3.63
C LEU A 37 12.22 -1.67 2.74
N THR A 38 12.32 -0.40 3.15
CA THR A 38 13.11 0.59 2.43
C THR A 38 13.65 1.67 3.38
N LYS A 39 14.83 2.18 3.04
CA LYS A 39 15.46 3.34 3.69
C LYS A 39 15.22 4.63 2.89
N GLU A 40 14.65 4.53 1.69
CA GLU A 40 14.43 5.65 0.78
C GLU A 40 13.05 6.28 0.99
N LEU A 41 13.03 7.60 1.20
CA LEU A 41 11.79 8.34 1.47
C LEU A 41 10.82 8.32 0.27
N SER A 42 11.32 8.42 -0.96
CA SER A 42 10.51 8.39 -2.18
C SER A 42 9.76 7.07 -2.32
N ILE A 43 10.45 5.95 -2.16
CA ILE A 43 9.87 4.60 -2.19
C ILE A 43 8.89 4.42 -1.02
N ALA A 44 9.29 4.85 0.19
CA ALA A 44 8.43 4.77 1.38
C ALA A 44 7.10 5.50 1.19
N ARG A 45 7.11 6.69 0.56
CA ARG A 45 5.89 7.46 0.25
C ARG A 45 4.94 6.70 -0.65
N GLY A 46 5.47 6.12 -1.74
CA GLY A 46 4.67 5.32 -2.67
C GLY A 46 4.05 4.10 -1.98
N ARG A 47 4.88 3.34 -1.24
CA ARG A 47 4.41 2.14 -0.52
C ARG A 47 3.40 2.49 0.57
N ALA A 48 3.62 3.55 1.35
CA ALA A 48 2.69 3.97 2.40
C ALA A 48 1.33 4.41 1.86
N ALA A 49 1.30 5.13 0.73
CA ALA A 49 0.06 5.51 0.06
C ALA A 49 -0.70 4.28 -0.45
N ALA A 50 0.00 3.34 -1.10
CA ALA A 50 -0.57 2.09 -1.58
C ALA A 50 -1.14 1.24 -0.43
N MET A 51 -0.38 1.08 0.68
CA MET A 51 -0.82 0.37 1.89
C MET A 51 -2.05 1.01 2.52
N THR A 52 -2.11 2.34 2.56
CA THR A 52 -3.27 3.07 3.11
C THR A 52 -4.52 2.86 2.26
N ALA A 53 -4.40 2.96 0.93
CA ALA A 53 -5.52 2.70 0.03
C ALA A 53 -5.99 1.24 0.10
N HIS A 54 -5.07 0.27 0.16
CA HIS A 54 -5.41 -1.14 0.24
C HIS A 54 -6.07 -1.50 1.57
N SER A 55 -5.57 -0.98 2.69
CA SER A 55 -6.19 -1.23 4.00
C SER A 55 -7.63 -0.71 4.11
N GLU A 56 -8.00 0.36 3.40
CA GLU A 56 -9.42 0.75 3.31
C GLU A 56 -10.27 -0.27 2.57
N LYS A 57 -9.76 -0.83 1.46
CA LYS A 57 -10.45 -1.89 0.71
C LYS A 57 -10.63 -3.15 1.55
N VAL A 58 -9.58 -3.58 2.24
CA VAL A 58 -9.62 -4.76 3.13
C VAL A 58 -10.59 -4.51 4.29
N ARG A 59 -10.56 -3.31 4.89
CA ARG A 59 -11.51 -2.94 5.96
C ARG A 59 -12.95 -3.06 5.50
N MET A 60 -13.29 -2.55 4.32
CA MET A 60 -14.66 -2.64 3.77
C MET A 60 -15.07 -4.08 3.44
N SER A 61 -14.15 -4.87 2.88
CA SER A 61 -14.38 -6.29 2.59
C SER A 61 -14.60 -7.11 3.88
N LEU A 62 -13.74 -6.91 4.88
CA LEU A 62 -13.87 -7.56 6.18
C LEU A 62 -15.14 -7.13 6.91
N TYR A 63 -15.52 -5.86 6.85
CA TYR A 63 -16.77 -5.39 7.44
C TYR A 63 -17.96 -6.18 6.92
N LYS A 64 -18.02 -6.41 5.59
CA LYS A 64 -19.07 -7.24 4.98
C LYS A 64 -19.04 -8.67 5.51
N ARG A 65 -17.87 -9.32 5.52
CA ARG A 65 -17.69 -10.69 6.05
C ARG A 65 -18.03 -10.81 7.54
N ILE A 66 -17.76 -9.79 8.34
CA ILE A 66 -18.13 -9.78 9.77
C ILE A 66 -19.64 -9.80 9.95
N GLN A 67 -20.38 -9.07 9.10
CA GLN A 67 -21.84 -9.07 9.14
C GLN A 67 -22.44 -10.39 8.66
N GLU A 68 -21.80 -11.06 7.69
CA GLU A 68 -22.28 -12.31 7.08
C GLU A 68 -21.89 -13.56 7.89
N ASP A 69 -20.62 -13.66 8.30
CA ASP A 69 -20.03 -14.89 8.87
C ASP A 69 -19.86 -14.85 10.40
N GLY A 70 -20.14 -13.71 11.04
CA GLY A 70 -20.00 -13.57 12.50
C GLY A 70 -18.56 -13.73 13.02
N LEU A 71 -17.57 -13.26 12.25
CA LEU A 71 -16.15 -13.41 12.59
C LEU A 71 -15.81 -12.84 13.98
N THR A 72 -15.04 -13.59 14.77
CA THR A 72 -14.55 -13.12 16.07
C THR A 72 -13.49 -12.01 15.91
N PRO A 73 -13.33 -11.10 16.89
CA PRO A 73 -12.31 -10.04 16.81
C PRO A 73 -10.89 -10.55 16.53
N VAL A 74 -10.55 -11.73 17.05
CA VAL A 74 -9.23 -12.38 16.85
C VAL A 74 -9.06 -12.79 15.38
N GLN A 75 -10.08 -13.41 14.78
CA GLN A 75 -10.05 -13.80 13.36
C GLN A 75 -10.00 -12.56 12.46
N GLN A 76 -10.79 -11.54 12.75
CA GLN A 76 -10.78 -10.28 12.00
C GLN A 76 -9.38 -9.65 11.98
N LYS A 77 -8.73 -9.59 13.15
CA LYS A 77 -7.36 -9.08 13.28
C LYS A 77 -6.37 -9.96 12.49
N ALA A 78 -6.46 -11.27 12.60
CA ALA A 78 -5.56 -12.19 11.91
C ALA A 78 -5.66 -12.05 10.38
N LEU A 79 -6.88 -12.03 9.85
CA LEU A 79 -7.15 -11.83 8.42
C LEU A 79 -6.63 -10.48 7.94
N PHE A 80 -6.95 -9.40 8.65
CA PHE A 80 -6.45 -8.07 8.28
C PHE A 80 -4.92 -8.01 8.28
N GLN A 81 -4.28 -8.58 9.29
CA GLN A 81 -2.82 -8.61 9.37
C GLN A 81 -2.17 -9.44 8.26
N GLN A 82 -2.78 -10.57 7.89
CA GLN A 82 -2.30 -11.43 6.81
C GLN A 82 -2.38 -10.72 5.46
N GLU A 83 -3.57 -10.22 5.08
CA GLU A 83 -3.78 -9.50 3.82
C GLU A 83 -2.82 -8.31 3.67
N MET A 84 -2.61 -7.55 4.74
CA MET A 84 -1.70 -6.40 4.70
C MET A 84 -0.22 -6.80 4.59
N ARG A 85 0.18 -7.98 5.10
CA ARG A 85 1.54 -8.51 4.90
C ARG A 85 1.73 -8.99 3.47
N ASP A 86 0.77 -9.76 2.96
CA ASP A 86 0.82 -10.29 1.59
C ASP A 86 0.89 -9.15 0.56
N TYR A 87 0.11 -8.08 0.78
CA TYR A 87 0.16 -6.90 -0.08
C TYR A 87 1.47 -6.12 0.04
N ARG A 88 2.06 -6.00 1.23
CA ARG A 88 3.39 -5.38 1.40
C ARG A 88 4.44 -6.16 0.60
N ASP A 89 4.41 -7.48 0.68
CA ASP A 89 5.39 -8.34 0.00
C ASP A 89 5.21 -8.25 -1.52
N ALA A 90 3.98 -8.15 -2.01
CA ALA A 90 3.70 -7.85 -3.42
C ALA A 90 4.28 -6.49 -3.87
N LEU A 91 4.18 -5.45 -3.04
CA LEU A 91 4.78 -4.13 -3.32
C LEU A 91 6.31 -4.15 -3.29
N GLU A 92 6.92 -5.08 -2.57
CA GLU A 92 8.37 -5.29 -2.61
C GLU A 92 8.79 -5.80 -3.99
N HIS A 93 8.11 -6.84 -4.48
CA HIS A 93 8.39 -7.44 -5.79
C HIS A 93 7.99 -6.55 -6.98
N GLU A 94 6.97 -5.70 -6.87
CA GLU A 94 6.56 -4.80 -7.97
C GLU A 94 7.58 -3.67 -8.21
N VAL A 95 8.19 -3.13 -7.14
CA VAL A 95 9.26 -2.13 -7.26
C VAL A 95 10.47 -2.75 -7.94
N ASP A 96 10.83 -3.98 -7.55
CA ASP A 96 11.92 -4.75 -8.15
C ASP A 96 11.70 -5.05 -9.65
N ARG A 97 10.45 -5.20 -10.08
CA ARG A 97 10.12 -5.36 -11.50
C ARG A 97 10.23 -4.05 -12.28
N ARG A 98 9.77 -2.91 -11.73
CA ARG A 98 9.86 -1.59 -12.39
C ARG A 98 11.29 -1.09 -12.53
N SER A 99 12.18 -1.38 -11.58
CA SER A 99 13.60 -1.01 -11.67
C SER A 99 14.39 -1.85 -12.68
N ARG A 100 13.86 -3.00 -13.13
CA ARG A 100 14.48 -3.87 -14.15
C ARG A 100 14.02 -3.58 -15.58
N LEU A 101 12.99 -2.76 -15.78
CA LEU A 101 12.54 -2.39 -17.12
C LEU A 101 13.42 -1.25 -17.66
N PRO A 102 14.01 -1.37 -18.87
CA PRO A 102 14.70 -0.25 -19.47
C PRO A 102 13.71 0.91 -19.68
N PRO A 103 14.15 2.18 -19.57
CA PRO A 103 13.29 3.31 -19.84
C PRO A 103 12.70 3.13 -21.24
N SER A 104 11.38 3.08 -21.34
CA SER A 104 10.69 3.03 -22.63
C SER A 104 11.19 4.21 -23.47
N SER A 105 11.95 3.90 -24.51
CA SER A 105 12.35 4.83 -25.55
C SER A 105 11.09 5.30 -26.26
N SER A 106 10.45 6.32 -25.69
CA SER A 106 9.36 7.04 -26.36
C SER A 106 9.88 7.52 -27.70
N GLY A 107 9.35 6.90 -28.75
CA GLY A 107 9.72 7.09 -30.13
C GLY A 107 9.68 8.56 -30.51
N ARG A 108 10.81 9.00 -31.05
CA ARG A 108 10.94 10.20 -31.86
C ARG A 108 9.83 10.17 -32.92
N ARG A 109 8.88 11.11 -32.85
CA ARG A 109 7.86 11.31 -33.89
C ARG A 109 8.56 11.58 -35.22
N PRO A 110 8.23 10.90 -36.33
CA PRO A 110 8.68 11.32 -37.64
C PRO A 110 7.93 12.60 -38.02
N THR A 111 8.67 13.68 -38.20
CA THR A 111 8.18 14.94 -38.76
C THR A 111 7.81 14.70 -40.22
N ALA A 112 6.54 14.38 -40.48
CA ALA A 112 6.00 14.43 -41.84
C ALA A 112 5.69 15.91 -42.16
N LEU A 113 6.68 16.58 -42.75
CA LEU A 113 6.49 17.87 -43.39
C LEU A 113 5.84 17.60 -44.76
N ALA A 114 4.56 17.92 -44.90
CA ALA A 114 3.87 17.91 -46.18
C ALA A 114 3.31 19.31 -46.45
N ARG A 115 3.47 19.74 -47.71
CA ARG A 115 2.86 20.90 -48.40
C ARG A 115 3.54 22.26 -48.15
N LEU A 116 3.87 23.10 -49.14
CA LEU A 116 3.41 23.26 -50.54
C LEU A 116 4.55 23.77 -51.45
N SER A 117 4.52 23.37 -52.73
CA SER A 117 4.66 24.24 -53.91
C SER A 117 4.15 23.48 -55.13
#